data_AF-A0A1G3QDU4-F1
#
_entry.id   AF-A0A1G3QDU4-F1
#
_cell.length_a   1.000
_cell.length_b   1.000
_cell.length_c   1.000
_cell.angle_alpha   90.00
_cell.angle_beta   90.00
_cell.angle_gamma   90.00
#
_symmetry.space_group_name_H-M   'P 1'
#
loop_
_entity.id
_entity.type
_entity.pdbx_description
1 polymer ?
#
loop_
_entity_poly.entity_id
_entity_poly.type
_entity_poly.pdbx_seq_one_letter_code
_entity_poly.pdbx_strand_id
1 'polypeptide(L)'
;MIYISAITLAEVLYLSEKNRIKIDLQDIKKKIIGSNNYRIIDLTFDIVEEAKSVKLNELHDRLIVATAKHFNLPILTSDKIITDSKIVKVIWK
;
A
#
# COMPACT_ATOMS: atom_id res chain seq x y z
N MET A 1 -1.58 -2.66 15.31
CA MET A 1 -1.81 -1.47 14.47
C MET A 1 -1.52 -1.85 13.03
N ILE A 2 -2.41 -1.52 12.10
CA ILE A 2 -2.29 -1.76 10.66
C ILE A 2 -2.08 -0.42 9.99
N TYR A 3 -1.05 -0.33 9.15
CA TYR A 3 -0.75 0.86 8.38
C TYR A 3 -1.23 0.68 6.95
N ILE A 4 -1.82 1.73 6.40
CA ILE A 4 -2.33 1.75 5.03
C ILE A 4 -1.61 2.90 4.30
N SER A 5 -0.88 2.58 3.23
CA SER A 5 -0.27 3.62 2.41
C SER A 5 -1.36 4.44 1.71
N ALA A 6 -1.19 5.76 1.65
CA ALA A 6 -2.06 6.62 0.84
C ALA A 6 -2.10 6.19 -0.63
N ILE A 7 -1.03 5.55 -1.14
CA ILE A 7 -0.98 4.99 -2.50
C ILE A 7 -1.97 3.84 -2.68
N THR A 8 -2.13 2.97 -1.68
CA THR A 8 -3.14 1.91 -1.71
C THR A 8 -4.55 2.49 -1.81
N LEU A 9 -4.83 3.61 -1.11
CA LEU A 9 -6.12 4.29 -1.21
C LEU A 9 -6.34 4.90 -2.59
N ALA A 10 -5.29 5.51 -3.18
CA ALA A 10 -5.36 6.03 -4.55
C ALA A 10 -5.60 4.91 -5.58
N GLU A 11 -4.98 3.74 -5.41
CA GLU A 11 -5.23 2.58 -6.26
C GLU A 11 -6.66 2.06 -6.12
N VAL A 12 -7.20 1.99 -4.89
CA VAL A 12 -8.60 1.62 -4.67
C VAL A 12 -9.55 2.59 -5.38
N LEU A 13 -9.34 3.91 -5.28
CA LEU A 13 -10.13 4.89 -6.03
C LEU A 13 -10.11 4.56 -7.53
N TYR A 14 -8.91 4.42 -8.10
CA TYR A 14 -8.72 4.17 -9.52
C TYR A 14 -9.44 2.88 -9.97
N LEU A 15 -9.28 1.78 -9.22
CA LEU A 15 -9.92 0.51 -9.55
C LEU A 15 -11.45 0.56 -9.38
N SER A 16 -11.94 1.31 -8.39
CA SER A 16 -13.37 1.51 -8.15
C SER A 16 -14.02 2.29 -9.28
N GLU A 17 -13.40 3.39 -9.72
CA GLU A 17 -13.86 4.18 -10.88
C GLU A 17 -13.87 3.37 -12.19
N LYS A 18 -12.97 2.39 -12.31
CA LYS A 18 -12.93 1.45 -13.44
C LYS A 18 -13.87 0.26 -13.29
N ASN A 19 -14.71 0.20 -12.25
CA ASN A 19 -15.59 -0.92 -11.91
C ASN A 19 -14.86 -2.28 -11.81
N ARG A 20 -13.57 -2.26 -11.46
CA ARG A 20 -12.75 -3.48 -11.28
C ARG A 20 -12.90 -4.09 -9.90
N ILE A 21 -13.37 -3.29 -8.93
CA ILE A 21 -13.67 -3.72 -7.57
C ILE A 21 -15.04 -3.16 -7.16
N LYS A 22 -15.73 -3.87 -6.25
CA LYS A 22 -17.04 -3.45 -5.71
C LYS A 22 -16.92 -2.52 -4.48
N ILE A 23 -15.71 -2.29 -4.01
CA ILE A 23 -15.45 -1.47 -2.82
C ILE A 23 -15.32 -0.01 -3.27
N ASP A 24 -16.07 0.86 -2.61
CA ASP A 24 -15.90 2.31 -2.71
C ASP A 24 -14.99 2.84 -1.59
N LEU A 25 -14.27 3.93 -1.87
CA LEU A 25 -13.45 4.65 -0.91
C LEU A 25 -14.26 5.12 0.31
N GLN A 26 -15.53 5.48 0.15
CA GLN A 26 -16.35 5.91 1.29
C GLN A 26 -16.58 4.78 2.28
N ASP A 27 -16.73 3.55 1.81
CA ASP A 27 -16.88 2.37 2.68
C ASP A 27 -15.60 2.07 3.45
N ILE A 28 -14.44 2.23 2.78
CA ILE A 28 -13.13 2.12 3.43
C ILE A 28 -12.98 3.20 4.50
N LYS A 29 -13.31 4.45 4.17
CA LYS A 29 -13.26 5.58 5.09
C LYS A 29 -14.09 5.31 6.34
N LYS A 30 -15.32 4.81 6.21
CA LYS A 30 -16.16 4.44 7.36
C LYS A 30 -15.54 3.36 8.24
N LYS A 31 -14.92 2.33 7.64
CA LYS A 31 -14.25 1.24 8.39
C LYS A 31 -12.98 1.70 9.11
N ILE A 32 -12.23 2.63 8.52
CA ILE A 32 -10.97 3.13 9.07
C ILE A 32 -11.20 4.21 10.12
N ILE A 33 -12.06 5.20 9.85
CA ILE A 33 -12.23 6.38 10.71
C ILE A 33 -12.83 6.05 12.08
N GLY A 34 -13.53 4.92 12.21
CA GLY A 34 -14.07 4.45 13.50
C GLY A 34 -13.13 3.56 14.32
N SER A 35 -11.92 3.25 13.83
CA SER A 35 -11.08 2.20 14.41
C SER A 35 -9.68 2.71 14.74
N ASN A 36 -9.29 2.61 16.02
CA ASN A 36 -7.93 2.91 16.48
C ASN A 36 -6.87 1.93 15.96
N ASN A 37 -7.28 0.87 15.27
CA ASN A 37 -6.36 -0.15 14.77
C ASN A 37 -5.70 0.25 13.44
N TYR A 38 -6.18 1.29 12.75
CA TYR A 38 -5.69 1.70 11.44
C TYR A 38 -5.03 3.08 11.47
N ARG A 39 -3.95 3.23 10.71
CA ARG A 39 -3.30 4.53 10.44
C ARG A 39 -2.95 4.65 8.97
N ILE A 40 -3.21 5.82 8.40
CA ILE A 40 -2.79 6.13 7.03
C ILE A 40 -1.37 6.67 7.08
N ILE A 41 -0.52 6.21 6.17
CA ILE A 41 0.83 6.76 5.95
C ILE A 41 0.79 7.62 4.70
N ASP A 42 1.11 8.90 4.86
CA ASP A 42 1.20 9.87 3.76
C ASP A 42 2.39 9.57 2.85
N LEU A 43 2.26 9.93 1.57
CA LEU A 43 3.40 9.90 0.66
C LEU A 43 4.29 11.11 0.92
N THR A 44 5.54 10.86 1.32
CA THR A 44 6.55 11.90 1.53
C THR A 44 7.62 11.85 0.43
N PHE A 45 8.42 12.90 0.32
CA PHE A 45 9.55 12.93 -0.60
C PHE A 45 10.55 11.80 -0.32
N ASP A 46 10.82 11.48 0.95
CA ASP A 46 11.75 10.42 1.34
C ASP A 46 11.28 9.04 0.85
N ILE A 47 9.97 8.76 0.90
CA ILE A 47 9.40 7.53 0.35
C ILE A 47 9.57 7.48 -1.18
N VAL A 48 9.35 8.60 -1.86
CA VAL A 48 9.53 8.69 -3.32
C VAL A 48 10.99 8.47 -3.71
N GLU A 49 11.93 9.00 -2.92
CA GLU A 49 13.35 8.75 -3.12
C GLU A 49 13.70 7.27 -2.88
N GLU A 50 13.20 6.68 -1.81
CA GLU A 50 13.41 5.27 -1.50
C GLU A 50 12.88 4.34 -2.61
N ALA A 51 11.79 4.73 -3.28
CA ALA A 51 11.24 4.00 -4.41
C ALA A 51 12.19 3.89 -5.62
N LYS A 52 13.25 4.70 -5.72
CA LYS A 52 14.31 4.52 -6.72
C LYS A 52 15.05 3.18 -6.53
N SER A 53 15.12 2.67 -5.30
CA SER A 53 15.79 1.40 -4.97
C SER A 53 14.90 0.16 -5.16
N VAL A 54 13.60 0.36 -5.39
CA VAL A 54 12.60 -0.71 -5.53
C VAL A 54 12.43 -1.07 -7.00
N LYS A 55 12.88 -2.27 -7.39
CA LYS A 55 12.87 -2.77 -8.78
C LYS A 55 11.59 -3.53 -9.11
N LEU A 56 10.45 -2.85 -9.02
CA LEU A 56 9.15 -3.35 -9.49
C LEU A 56 8.72 -2.57 -10.74
N ASN A 57 7.90 -3.14 -11.62
CA ASN A 57 7.53 -2.48 -12.87
C ASN A 57 6.51 -1.36 -12.64
N GLU A 58 5.52 -1.63 -11.79
CA GLU A 58 4.42 -0.72 -11.54
C GLU A 58 4.78 0.35 -10.49
N LEU A 59 4.45 1.61 -10.79
CA LEU A 59 4.79 2.74 -9.91
C LEU A 59 4.08 2.63 -8.55
N HIS A 60 2.81 2.23 -8.53
CA HIS A 60 2.05 2.09 -7.28
C HIS A 60 2.67 1.03 -6.37
N ASP A 61 3.00 -0.16 -6.91
CA ASP A 61 3.68 -1.22 -6.17
C ASP A 61 5.04 -0.76 -5.63
N ARG A 62 5.82 -0.05 -6.45
CA ARG A 62 7.10 0.52 -6.03
C ARG A 62 6.93 1.45 -4.83
N LEU A 63 5.96 2.34 -4.87
CA LEU A 63 5.72 3.30 -3.80
C LEU A 63 5.16 2.63 -2.53
N ILE A 64 4.30 1.60 -2.66
CA ILE A 64 3.79 0.83 -1.53
C ILE A 64 4.94 0.08 -0.84
N VAL A 65 5.79 -0.59 -1.62
CA VAL A 65 6.96 -1.32 -1.11
C VAL A 65 7.99 -0.36 -0.51
N ALA A 66 8.22 0.79 -1.14
CA ALA A 66 9.09 1.83 -0.59
C ALA A 66 8.55 2.37 0.73
N THR A 67 7.24 2.62 0.85
CA THR A 67 6.60 3.03 2.10
C THR A 67 6.91 2.03 3.21
N ALA A 68 6.68 0.73 2.97
CA ALA A 68 6.93 -0.29 3.98
C ALA A 68 8.42 -0.41 4.33
N LYS A 69 9.30 -0.32 3.33
CA LYS A 69 10.75 -0.38 3.51
C LYS A 69 11.26 0.80 4.36
N HIS A 70 10.78 2.02 4.07
CA HIS A 70 11.12 3.24 4.79
C HIS A 70 10.86 3.15 6.29
N PHE A 71 9.71 2.57 6.66
CA PHE A 71 9.32 2.38 8.05
C PHE A 71 9.75 1.03 8.64
N ASN A 72 10.49 0.22 7.88
CA ASN A 72 10.87 -1.15 8.25
C ASN A 72 9.67 -2.03 8.70
N LEU A 73 8.56 -1.92 7.97
CA LEU A 73 7.31 -2.64 8.23
C LEU A 73 7.16 -3.84 7.28
N PRO A 74 6.56 -4.95 7.73
CA PRO A 74 6.12 -6.01 6.82
C PRO A 74 4.88 -5.58 6.03
N ILE A 75 4.67 -6.19 4.86
CA ILE A 75 3.49 -5.98 4.01
C ILE A 75 2.52 -7.16 4.09
N LEU A 76 1.22 -6.83 4.08
CA LEU A 76 0.12 -7.74 3.82
C LEU A 76 -0.23 -7.64 2.33
N THR A 77 0.13 -8.64 1.52
CA THR A 77 -0.19 -8.66 0.10
C THR A 77 -0.30 -10.10 -0.41
N SER A 78 -1.25 -10.34 -1.32
CA SER A 78 -1.33 -11.58 -2.10
C SER A 78 -0.55 -11.51 -3.42
N ASP A 79 0.06 -10.36 -3.72
CA ASP A 79 0.84 -10.16 -4.93
C ASP A 79 2.14 -10.98 -4.89
N LYS A 80 2.30 -11.87 -5.88
CA LYS A 80 3.47 -12.74 -5.99
C LYS A 80 4.72 -11.99 -6.40
N ILE A 81 4.61 -10.96 -7.23
CA ILE A 81 5.76 -10.15 -7.66
C ILE A 81 6.38 -9.46 -6.45
N ILE A 82 5.56 -8.85 -5.59
CA ILE A 82 6.04 -8.25 -4.34
C ILE A 82 6.63 -9.32 -3.41
N THR A 83 5.94 -10.45 -3.26
CA THR A 83 6.39 -11.55 -2.39
C THR A 83 7.73 -12.14 -2.83
N ASP A 84 7.88 -12.41 -4.12
CA ASP A 84 9.07 -13.02 -4.71
C ASP A 84 10.24 -12.04 -4.81
N SER A 85 9.97 -10.72 -4.81
CA SER A 85 11.01 -9.68 -4.81
C SER A 85 11.89 -9.73 -3.56
N LYS A 86 11.35 -10.21 -2.43
CA LYS A 86 12.02 -10.26 -1.12
C LYS A 86 12.57 -8.91 -0.64
N ILE A 87 12.10 -7.79 -1.22
CA ILE A 87 12.54 -6.43 -0.85
C ILE A 87 12.08 -6.07 0.56
N VAL A 88 10.88 -6.55 0.94
CA VAL A 88 10.27 -6.38 2.26
C VAL A 88 9.67 -7.70 2.72
N LYS A 89 9.53 -7.87 4.04
CA LYS A 89 8.91 -9.07 4.60
C LYS A 89 7.41 -9.09 4.27
N VAL A 90 6.94 -10.18 3.66
CA VAL A 90 5.50 -10.42 3.46
C VAL A 90 4.98 -11.37 4.54
N ILE A 91 3.80 -11.05 5.10
CA ILE A 91 3.18 -11.82 6.20
C ILE A 91 1.80 -12.40 5.86
N TRP A 92 1.35 -12.24 4.61
CA TRP A 92 0.13 -12.86 4.10
C TRP A 92 0.45 -14.29 3.65
N LYS A 93 -0.33 -15.28 4.12
CA LYS A 93 -0.18 -16.71 3.77
C LYS A 93 -1.33 -17.15 2.87
#